data_AF-A0A376F9Z6-F1
#
_entry.id   AF-A0A376F9Z6-F1
#
_cell.length_a   1.000
_cell.length_b   1.000
_cell.length_c   1.000
_cell.angle_alpha   90.00
_cell.angle_beta   90.00
_cell.angle_gamma   90.00
#
_symmetry.space_group_name_H-M   'P 1'
#
loop_
_entity.id
_entity.type
_entity.pdbx_description
1 polymer ?
#
loop_
_entity_poly.entity_id
_entity_poly.type
_entity_poly.pdbx_seq_one_letter_code
_entity_poly.pdbx_strand_id
1 'polypeptide(L)'
;MSQETPASPTEARIKTKRRISPFWLLPVIALMIAGWLIWTSYEDRGSTVTIDFQTADGIVAGRTPVRFQGVEVGTVQDISLGKGLNKIQVRVSIKSDMQDALRSETQFWLVTPKASLAGVSGLDALVGGNYIGMMPG
;
A
#
# COMPACT_ATOMS: atom_id res chain seq x y z
N MET A 1 -4.95 -42.91 84.12
CA MET A 1 -5.46 -43.47 82.85
C MET A 1 -5.40 -42.40 81.79
N SER A 2 -4.66 -42.68 80.73
CA SER A 2 -4.50 -41.83 79.55
C SER A 2 -5.82 -41.69 78.80
N GLN A 3 -6.24 -40.46 78.52
CA GLN A 3 -7.37 -40.20 77.63
C GLN A 3 -6.85 -40.20 76.19
N GLU A 4 -7.28 -41.19 75.41
CA GLU A 4 -7.11 -41.23 73.97
C GLU A 4 -8.35 -40.69 73.26
N THR A 5 -8.12 -39.78 72.29
CA THR A 5 -8.83 -39.67 70.99
C THR A 5 -10.10 -38.78 70.93
N PRO A 6 -10.40 -38.04 69.83
CA PRO A 6 -9.82 -38.09 68.48
C PRO A 6 -9.19 -36.78 67.97
N ALA A 7 -8.09 -36.92 67.23
CA ALA A 7 -7.66 -35.90 66.28
C ALA A 7 -8.66 -35.88 65.11
N SER A 8 -9.52 -34.87 65.07
CA SER A 8 -10.43 -34.62 63.95
C SER A 8 -9.60 -34.30 62.70
N PRO A 9 -9.64 -35.10 61.63
CA PRO A 9 -8.91 -34.78 60.41
C PRO A 9 -9.56 -33.53 59.81
N THR A 10 -8.87 -32.40 59.91
CA THR A 10 -9.32 -31.16 59.30
C THR A 10 -9.02 -31.26 57.81
N GLU A 11 -10.03 -31.66 57.03
CA GLU A 11 -9.93 -31.68 55.57
C GLU A 11 -9.62 -30.27 55.05
N ALA A 12 -8.53 -30.17 54.30
CA ALA A 12 -8.12 -28.94 53.65
C ALA A 12 -9.09 -28.63 52.49
N ARG A 13 -9.97 -27.64 52.68
CA ARG A 13 -10.77 -27.06 51.60
C ARG A 13 -9.87 -26.30 50.63
N ILE A 14 -9.42 -26.97 49.57
CA ILE A 14 -8.67 -26.35 48.48
C ILE A 14 -9.62 -25.42 47.71
N LYS A 15 -9.57 -24.12 48.01
CA LYS A 15 -10.20 -23.09 47.17
C LYS A 15 -9.26 -22.75 46.02
N THR A 16 -9.48 -23.37 44.87
CA THR A 16 -8.82 -22.99 43.61
C THR A 16 -9.27 -21.60 43.19
N LYS A 17 -8.51 -20.56 43.58
CA LYS A 17 -8.60 -19.25 42.92
C LYS A 17 -8.04 -19.44 41.52
N ARG A 18 -8.90 -19.42 40.49
CA ARG A 18 -8.48 -19.29 39.08
C ARG A 18 -7.69 -18.00 38.93
N ARG A 19 -6.37 -18.09 39.08
CA ARG A 19 -5.40 -17.02 38.80
C ARG A 19 -5.04 -17.06 37.33
N ILE A 20 -6.01 -16.85 36.45
CA ILE A 20 -5.66 -16.40 35.10
C ILE A 20 -5.52 -14.90 35.24
N SER A 21 -4.27 -14.47 35.42
CA SER A 21 -3.93 -13.07 35.64
C SER A 21 -4.52 -12.23 34.50
N PRO A 22 -5.23 -11.11 34.77
CA PRO A 22 -5.77 -10.22 33.73
C PRO A 22 -4.69 -9.74 32.73
N PHE A 23 -3.42 -9.80 33.13
CA PHE A 23 -2.25 -9.52 32.31
C PHE A 23 -2.09 -10.46 31.09
N TRP A 24 -2.74 -11.62 31.05
CA TRP A 24 -2.74 -12.50 29.86
C TRP A 24 -3.65 -11.99 28.73
N LEU A 25 -4.48 -10.97 28.98
CA LEU A 25 -5.22 -10.28 27.91
C LEU A 25 -4.29 -9.44 27.03
N LEU A 26 -3.19 -8.92 27.58
CA LEU A 26 -2.24 -8.10 26.84
C LEU A 26 -1.64 -8.81 25.60
N PRO A 27 -1.10 -10.05 25.69
CA PRO A 27 -0.61 -10.76 24.52
C PRO A 27 -1.73 -11.10 23.53
N VAL A 28 -2.95 -11.41 24.00
CA VAL A 28 -4.09 -11.69 23.12
C VAL A 28 -4.51 -10.43 22.35
N ILE A 29 -4.60 -9.29 23.01
CA ILE A 29 -4.92 -8.00 22.38
C ILE A 29 -3.82 -7.61 21.39
N ALA A 30 -2.54 -7.79 21.75
CA ALA A 30 -1.43 -7.53 20.83
C ALA A 30 -1.50 -8.43 19.59
N LEU A 31 -1.84 -9.71 19.74
CA LEU A 31 -2.01 -10.65 18.63
C LEU A 31 -3.20 -10.26 17.75
N MET A 32 -4.30 -9.78 18.34
CA MET A 32 -5.44 -9.26 17.58
C MET A 32 -5.08 -8.01 16.77
N ILE A 33 -4.38 -7.04 17.36
CA ILE A 33 -3.94 -5.83 16.65
C ILE A 33 -2.98 -6.20 15.52
N ALA A 34 -2.03 -7.12 15.76
CA ALA A 34 -1.11 -7.59 14.74
C ALA A 34 -1.84 -8.30 13.60
N GLY A 35 -2.78 -9.20 13.90
CA GLY A 35 -3.61 -9.87 12.89
C GLY A 35 -4.46 -8.89 12.09
N TRP A 36 -5.00 -7.87 12.76
CA TRP A 36 -5.77 -6.82 12.10
C TRP A 36 -4.90 -5.98 11.16
N LEU A 37 -3.72 -5.53 11.60
CA LEU A 37 -2.77 -4.78 10.77
C LEU A 37 -2.30 -5.57 9.55
N ILE A 38 -2.10 -6.88 9.70
CA ILE A 38 -1.77 -7.76 8.57
C ILE A 38 -2.93 -7.75 7.56
N TRP A 39 -4.18 -7.92 8.02
CA TRP A 39 -5.35 -7.95 7.14
C TRP A 39 -5.55 -6.63 6.40
N THR A 40 -5.42 -5.49 7.09
CA THR A 40 -5.55 -4.17 6.46
C THR A 40 -4.41 -3.89 5.48
N SER A 41 -3.22 -4.43 5.73
CA SER A 41 -2.06 -4.23 4.84
C SER A 41 -2.16 -4.98 3.50
N TYR A 42 -3.07 -5.94 3.36
CA TYR A 42 -3.27 -6.64 2.09
C TYR A 42 -4.12 -5.86 1.09
N GLU A 43 -5.07 -5.02 1.54
CA GLU A 43 -6.04 -4.36 0.65
C GLU A 43 -5.51 -3.04 0.05
N ASP A 44 -4.63 -2.33 0.76
CA ASP A 44 -4.14 -1.00 0.36
C ASP A 44 -2.93 -1.02 -0.59
N ARG A 45 -2.49 -2.20 -1.03
CA ARG A 45 -1.34 -2.31 -1.95
C ARG A 45 -1.80 -2.10 -3.38
N GLY A 46 -1.96 -0.84 -3.76
CA GLY A 46 -2.17 -0.45 -5.16
C GLY A 46 -1.18 -1.16 -6.09
N SER A 47 -1.65 -1.52 -7.29
CA SER A 47 -0.85 -2.31 -8.24
C SER A 47 0.33 -1.49 -8.74
N THR A 48 1.52 -2.07 -8.65
CA THR A 48 2.75 -1.41 -9.08
C THR A 48 3.18 -1.95 -10.43
N VAL A 49 3.20 -1.08 -11.44
CA VAL A 49 3.53 -1.42 -12.83
C VAL A 49 4.88 -0.81 -13.19
N THR A 50 5.73 -1.57 -13.88
CA THR A 50 7.00 -1.05 -14.43
C THR A 50 6.85 -0.83 -15.92
N ILE A 51 7.10 0.40 -16.36
CA ILE A 51 6.96 0.83 -17.75
C ILE A 51 8.36 1.18 -18.27
N ASP A 52 8.72 0.61 -19.43
CA ASP A 52 9.96 0.91 -20.12
C ASP A 52 9.76 2.11 -21.07
N PHE A 53 10.37 3.25 -20.77
CA PHE A 53 10.41 4.42 -21.64
C PHE A 53 11.79 4.59 -22.31
N GLN A 54 11.81 5.27 -23.46
CA GLN A 54 13.07 5.67 -24.12
C GLN A 54 13.70 6.91 -23.47
N THR A 55 12.86 7.85 -23.00
CA THR A 55 13.26 9.05 -22.25
C THR A 55 12.33 9.22 -21.04
N ALA A 56 12.85 9.84 -19.98
CA ALA A 56 12.08 10.22 -18.79
C ALA A 56 12.15 11.73 -18.54
N ASP A 57 12.37 12.53 -19.59
CA ASP A 57 12.48 13.97 -19.48
C ASP A 57 11.25 14.59 -18.81
N GLY A 58 11.50 15.23 -17.67
CA GLY A 58 10.49 15.87 -16.83
C GLY A 58 9.49 14.91 -16.17
N ILE A 59 9.81 13.61 -16.09
CA ILE A 59 9.13 12.69 -15.15
C ILE A 59 9.82 12.84 -13.79
N VAL A 60 9.02 13.00 -12.73
CA VAL A 60 9.52 13.17 -11.36
C VAL A 60 8.82 12.17 -10.45
N ALA A 61 9.60 11.32 -9.79
CA ALA A 61 9.10 10.38 -8.79
C ALA A 61 8.37 11.13 -7.66
N GLY A 62 7.20 10.62 -7.28
CA GLY A 62 6.32 11.19 -6.27
C GLY A 62 5.54 12.43 -6.71
N ARG A 63 5.71 12.93 -7.96
CA ARG A 63 5.00 14.12 -8.45
C ARG A 63 4.26 13.91 -9.76
N THR A 64 4.81 13.11 -10.68
CA THR A 64 4.19 12.92 -12.00
C THR A 64 2.96 12.00 -11.86
N PRO A 65 1.75 12.50 -12.18
CA PRO A 65 0.54 11.70 -12.09
C PRO A 65 0.38 10.80 -13.32
N VAL A 66 -0.25 9.65 -13.12
CA VAL A 66 -0.78 8.80 -14.19
C VAL A 66 -2.25 9.17 -14.37
N ARG A 67 -2.66 9.48 -15.59
CA ARG A 67 -4.03 9.91 -15.91
C ARG A 67 -4.68 9.03 -16.95
N PHE A 68 -5.94 8.70 -16.71
CA PHE A 68 -6.85 8.11 -17.70
C PHE A 68 -8.00 9.09 -17.93
N GLN A 69 -8.24 9.49 -19.18
CA GLN A 69 -9.29 10.44 -19.55
C GLN A 69 -9.30 11.74 -18.71
N GLY A 70 -8.12 12.22 -18.31
CA GLY A 70 -7.95 13.43 -17.49
C GLY A 70 -8.08 13.22 -15.98
N VAL A 71 -8.48 12.02 -15.52
CA VAL A 71 -8.59 11.67 -14.10
C VAL A 71 -7.28 11.04 -13.61
N GLU A 72 -6.83 11.44 -12.42
CA GLU A 72 -5.64 10.86 -11.79
C GLU A 72 -5.92 9.46 -11.23
N VAL A 73 -5.27 8.46 -11.82
CA VAL A 73 -5.42 7.03 -11.52
C VAL A 73 -4.19 6.44 -10.84
N GLY A 74 -3.12 7.21 -10.71
CA GLY A 74 -1.89 6.75 -10.07
C GLY A 74 -0.80 7.81 -10.06
N THR A 75 0.38 7.41 -9.60
CA THR A 75 1.54 8.30 -9.47
C THR A 75 2.83 7.52 -9.74
N VAL A 76 3.82 8.18 -10.33
CA VAL A 76 5.17 7.63 -10.46
C VAL A 76 5.79 7.45 -9.07
N GLN A 77 6.23 6.25 -8.73
CA GLN A 77 6.94 5.99 -7.48
C GLN A 77 8.46 6.06 -7.63
N ASP A 78 9.01 5.54 -8.72
CA ASP A 78 10.47 5.39 -8.88
C ASP A 78 10.89 5.44 -10.36
N ILE A 79 12.13 5.87 -10.60
CA ILE A 79 12.72 5.99 -11.93
C ILE A 79 14.13 5.41 -11.85
N SER A 80 14.38 4.36 -12.63
CA SER A 80 15.67 3.66 -12.66
C SER A 80 16.12 3.43 -14.09
N LEU A 81 17.44 3.40 -14.34
CA LEU A 81 17.96 2.97 -15.64
C LEU A 81 17.85 1.45 -15.75
N GLY A 82 17.37 0.97 -16.91
CA GLY A 82 17.35 -0.45 -17.21
C GLY A 82 18.76 -1.03 -17.30
N LYS A 83 18.90 -2.34 -17.11
CA LYS A 83 20.20 -3.05 -17.05
C LYS A 83 21.11 -2.83 -18.26
N GLY A 84 20.54 -2.51 -19.42
CA GLY A 84 21.29 -2.23 -20.66
C GLY A 84 21.55 -0.75 -20.93
N LEU A 85 21.22 0.17 -20.02
CA LEU A 85 21.33 1.64 -20.14
C LEU A 85 20.59 2.28 -21.33
N ASN A 86 19.93 1.47 -22.17
CA ASN A 86 19.21 1.92 -23.36
C ASN A 86 17.72 2.23 -23.10
N LYS A 87 17.25 2.00 -21.88
CA LYS A 87 15.85 2.18 -21.49
C LYS A 87 15.77 2.73 -20.07
N ILE A 88 14.73 3.50 -19.80
CA ILE A 88 14.42 4.02 -18.47
C ILE A 88 13.20 3.27 -17.96
N GLN A 89 13.36 2.60 -16.83
CA GLN A 89 12.30 1.90 -16.12
C GLN A 89 11.63 2.86 -15.15
N VAL A 90 10.37 3.16 -15.42
CA VAL A 90 9.53 4.00 -14.57
C VAL A 90 8.55 3.11 -13.85
N ARG A 91 8.64 3.07 -12.52
CA ARG A 91 7.72 2.33 -11.67
C ARG A 91 6.57 3.26 -11.29
N VAL A 92 5.35 2.89 -11.66
CA VAL A 92 4.13 3.62 -11.34
C VAL A 92 3.27 2.81 -10.39
N SER A 93 2.65 3.50 -9.44
CA SER A 93 1.63 2.92 -8.57
C SER A 93 0.27 3.37 -9.05
N ILE A 94 -0.56 2.39 -9.35
CA ILE A 94 -1.91 2.56 -9.85
C ILE A 94 -2.86 2.20 -8.71
N LYS A 95 -3.92 2.99 -8.57
CA LYS A 95 -4.94 2.77 -7.55
C LYS A 95 -5.63 1.41 -7.75
N SER A 96 -6.08 0.81 -6.64
CA SER A 96 -6.67 -0.54 -6.65
C SER A 96 -7.96 -0.64 -7.48
N ASP A 97 -8.66 0.47 -7.68
CA ASP A 97 -9.87 0.60 -8.52
C ASP A 97 -9.61 0.43 -10.02
N MET A 98 -8.36 0.64 -10.46
CA MET A 98 -7.95 0.52 -11.86
C MET A 98 -7.22 -0.79 -12.16
N GLN A 99 -7.20 -1.75 -11.23
CA GLN A 99 -6.56 -3.05 -11.43
C GLN A 99 -7.13 -3.81 -12.63
N ASP A 100 -8.45 -3.80 -12.82
CA ASP A 100 -9.10 -4.47 -13.96
C ASP A 100 -8.73 -3.86 -15.31
N ALA A 101 -8.30 -2.60 -15.30
CA ALA A 101 -7.85 -1.86 -16.47
C ALA A 101 -6.36 -2.08 -16.78
N LEU A 102 -5.60 -2.77 -15.92
CA LEU A 102 -4.19 -3.12 -16.12
C LEU A 102 -4.07 -4.50 -16.77
N ARG A 103 -4.20 -4.53 -18.10
CA ARG A 103 -4.05 -5.74 -18.93
C ARG A 103 -2.75 -5.72 -19.74
N SER A 104 -2.44 -6.84 -20.37
CA SER A 104 -1.31 -6.97 -21.31
C SER A 104 -1.38 -5.98 -22.47
N GLU A 105 -2.59 -5.54 -22.85
CA GLU A 105 -2.82 -4.59 -23.94
C GLU A 105 -2.90 -3.13 -23.48
N THR A 106 -2.72 -2.88 -22.17
CA THR A 106 -2.75 -1.51 -21.64
C THR A 106 -1.54 -0.73 -22.12
N GLN A 107 -1.81 0.46 -22.66
CA GLN A 107 -0.79 1.33 -23.22
C GLN A 107 -0.53 2.51 -22.29
N PHE A 108 0.74 2.88 -22.18
CA PHE A 108 1.19 4.04 -21.42
C PHE A 108 2.06 4.92 -22.30
N TRP A 109 1.86 6.24 -22.22
CA TRP A 109 2.69 7.21 -22.95
C TRP A 109 2.93 8.46 -22.11
N LEU A 110 4.08 9.11 -22.32
CA LEU A 110 4.38 10.38 -21.69
C LEU A 110 3.70 11.51 -22.47
N VAL A 111 2.93 12.36 -21.77
CA VAL A 111 2.38 13.59 -22.34
C VAL A 111 3.18 14.77 -21.82
N THR A 112 3.85 15.46 -22.74
CA THR A 112 4.61 16.69 -22.46
C THR A 112 3.87 17.89 -23.07
N PRO A 113 3.56 18.93 -22.28
CA PRO A 113 2.90 20.11 -22.80
C PRO A 113 3.86 20.83 -23.76
N LYS A 114 3.41 21.12 -24.99
CA LYS A 114 4.14 21.96 -25.94
C LYS A 114 3.52 23.35 -25.92
N ALA A 115 4.31 24.35 -25.53
CA ALA A 115 3.88 25.74 -25.62
C ALA A 115 3.84 26.16 -27.10
N SER A 116 2.65 26.43 -27.63
CA SER A 116 2.46 27.07 -28.92
C SER A 116 2.13 28.54 -28.70
N LEU A 117 2.90 29.45 -29.29
CA LEU A 117 2.68 30.90 -29.21
C LEU A 117 1.48 31.38 -30.05
N ALA A 118 0.73 30.47 -30.67
CA ALA A 118 -0.33 30.78 -31.64
C ALA A 118 -1.71 31.19 -31.04
N GLY A 119 -1.80 31.39 -29.72
CA GLY A 119 -2.97 32.05 -29.10
C GLY A 119 -3.74 31.20 -28.10
N VAL A 120 -4.06 31.83 -26.96
CA VAL A 120 -5.12 31.60 -25.94
C VAL A 120 -5.78 30.22 -25.77
N SER A 121 -5.11 29.13 -26.08
CA SER A 121 -5.55 27.76 -25.79
C SER A 121 -4.33 26.93 -25.38
N GLY A 122 -4.39 26.29 -24.21
CA GLY A 122 -3.28 25.51 -23.65
C GLY A 122 -2.57 26.12 -22.43
N LEU A 123 -3.08 27.22 -21.86
CA LEU A 123 -2.61 27.73 -20.55
C LEU A 123 -2.80 26.69 -19.43
N ASP A 124 -3.84 25.86 -19.48
CA ASP A 124 -4.06 24.76 -18.53
C ASP A 124 -2.94 23.71 -18.55
N ALA A 125 -2.31 23.50 -19.71
CA ALA A 125 -1.22 22.53 -19.88
C ALA A 125 0.13 23.07 -19.39
N LEU A 126 0.31 24.40 -19.35
CA LEU A 126 1.47 25.04 -18.73
C LEU A 126 1.43 24.92 -17.20
N VAL A 127 0.24 24.86 -16.59
CA VAL A 127 0.08 24.74 -15.15
C VAL A 127 0.12 23.28 -14.67
N GLY A 128 -0.38 22.34 -15.49
CA GLY A 128 -0.53 20.92 -15.12
C GLY A 128 0.76 20.09 -15.13
N GLY A 129 1.80 20.52 -15.83
CA GLY A 129 3.07 19.79 -15.95
C GLY A 129 2.97 18.47 -16.73
N ASN A 130 4.07 17.71 -16.73
CA ASN A 130 4.12 16.41 -17.41
C ASN A 130 3.27 15.37 -16.67
N TYR A 131 2.60 14.51 -17.42
CA TYR A 131 1.84 13.38 -16.88
C TYR A 131 1.95 12.15 -17.80
N ILE A 132 1.69 10.98 -17.24
CA ILE A 132 1.66 9.72 -18.00
C ILE A 132 0.20 9.42 -18.36
N GLY A 133 -0.11 9.32 -19.65
CA GLY A 133 -1.39 8.84 -20.14
C GLY A 133 -1.48 7.32 -20.03
N MET A 134 -2.65 6.81 -19.65
CA MET A 134 -3.00 5.39 -19.66
C MET A 134 -4.15 5.17 -20.66
N MET A 135 -4.14 4.05 -21.38
CA MET A 135 -5.27 3.54 -22.15
C MET A 135 -5.44 2.05 -21.85
N PRO A 136 -6.59 1.63 -21.28
CA PRO A 136 -6.89 0.22 -21.08
C PRO A 136 -7.08 -0.49 -22.43
N GLY A 137 -6.71 -1.77 -22.46
CA GLY A 137 -6.94 -2.66 -23.59
C GLY A 137 -8.06 -3.67 -23.34
#